data_AF-A0A6B2DL55-F1
#
_entry.id   AF-A0A6B2DL55-F1
#
_cell.length_a   1.000
_cell.length_b   1.000
_cell.length_c   1.000
_cell.angle_alpha   90.00
_cell.angle_beta   90.00
_cell.angle_gamma   90.00
#
_symmetry.space_group_name_H-M   'P 1'
#
loop_
_entity.id
_entity.type
_entity.pdbx_description
1 polymer ?
#
loop_
_entity_poly.entity_id
_entity_poly.type
_entity_poly.pdbx_seq_one_letter_code
_entity_poly.pdbx_strand_id
1 'polypeptide(L)' 'AADRVDQLCLTVAPLLVAGTADRIATGPAAVPRRLSLASILVEDGFTFLRYRRAAG' A
#
# COMPACT_ATOMS: atom_id res chain seq x y z
N ALA A 1 -5.99 -15.73 -11.67
CA ALA A 1 -4.91 -15.91 -10.69
C ALA A 1 -4.79 -14.65 -9.83
N ALA A 2 -4.96 -14.77 -8.51
CA ALA A 2 -5.25 -13.64 -7.61
C ALA A 2 -4.02 -13.02 -6.91
N ASP A 3 -2.82 -13.60 -7.06
CA ASP A 3 -1.59 -13.16 -6.37
C ASP A 3 -0.54 -12.65 -7.36
N ARG A 4 -0.85 -11.55 -8.07
CA ARG A 4 -0.02 -11.03 -9.18
C ARG A 4 0.64 -9.68 -8.91
N VAL A 5 0.44 -9.12 -7.72
CA VAL A 5 1.07 -7.86 -7.34
C VAL A 5 2.47 -8.14 -6.81
N ASP A 6 3.49 -7.72 -7.54
CA ASP A 6 4.89 -7.87 -7.12
C ASP A 6 5.43 -6.61 -6.42
N GLN A 7 4.83 -5.46 -6.68
CA GLN A 7 5.18 -4.17 -6.09
C GLN A 7 3.92 -3.33 -5.80
N LEU A 8 3.92 -2.64 -4.66
CA LEU A 8 2.91 -1.67 -4.28
C LEU A 8 3.59 -0.32 -4.01
N CYS A 9 3.25 0.70 -4.80
CA CYS A 9 3.62 2.09 -4.52
C CYS A 9 2.42 2.77 -3.85
N LEU A 10 2.59 3.24 -2.62
CA LEU A 10 1.53 3.86 -1.82
C LEU A 10 1.94 5.28 -1.42
N THR A 11 1.09 6.25 -1.74
CA THR A 11 1.24 7.63 -1.25
C THR A 11 0.28 7.88 -0.11
N VAL A 12 0.79 8.33 1.03
CA VAL A 12 0.00 8.78 2.18
C VAL A 12 0.01 10.30 2.17
N ALA A 13 -1.17 10.89 1.94
CA ALA A 13 -1.37 12.32 2.06
C ALA A 13 -1.47 12.72 3.55
N PRO A 14 -1.03 13.94 3.94
CA PRO A 14 -1.17 14.45 5.30
C PRO A 14 -2.61 14.95 5.57
N LEU A 15 -3.60 14.15 5.17
CA LEU A 15 -5.02 14.47 5.28
C LEU A 15 -5.74 13.34 6.02
N LEU A 16 -6.60 13.72 6.95
CA LEU A 16 -7.54 12.80 7.59
C LEU A 16 -8.90 12.93 6.92
N VAL A 17 -9.34 11.88 6.24
CA VAL A 17 -10.66 11.81 5.62
C VAL A 17 -11.49 10.77 6.37
N ALA A 18 -12.60 11.22 6.97
CA ALA A 18 -13.61 10.34 7.55
C ALA A 18 -14.72 10.05 6.53
N GLY A 19 -15.60 9.09 6.83
CA GLY A 19 -16.81 8.82 6.06
C GLY A 19 -16.69 7.68 5.05
N THR A 20 -17.33 7.83 3.89
CA THR A 20 -17.54 6.77 2.88
C THR A 20 -16.35 6.58 1.92
N ALA A 21 -15.17 7.08 2.27
CA ALA A 21 -14.00 6.91 1.43
C ALA A 21 -13.59 5.43 1.41
N ASP A 22 -13.49 4.88 0.21
CA ASP A 22 -13.12 3.48 0.03
C ASP A 22 -11.64 3.21 0.28
N ARG A 23 -11.33 1.94 0.52
CA ARG A 23 -9.94 1.46 0.63
C ARG A 23 -9.34 1.27 -0.76
N ILE A 24 -8.01 1.34 -0.84
CA ILE A 24 -7.24 1.11 -2.08
C ILE A 24 -7.37 -0.31 -2.67
N ALA A 25 -7.92 -1.25 -1.90
CA ALA A 25 -8.16 -2.62 -2.33
C ALA A 25 -9.52 -3.07 -1.78
N THR A 26 -10.33 -3.68 -2.64
CA THR A 26 -11.64 -4.24 -2.33
C THR A 26 -11.68 -5.70 -2.77
N GLY A 27 -12.55 -6.50 -2.14
CA GLY A 27 -12.70 -7.91 -2.46
C GLY A 27 -13.13 -8.75 -1.26
N PRO A 28 -13.34 -10.07 -1.47
CA PRO A 28 -13.59 -10.99 -0.38
C PRO A 28 -12.41 -11.03 0.59
N ALA A 29 -12.66 -11.53 1.80
CA ALA A 29 -11.61 -11.73 2.79
C ALA A 29 -10.45 -12.55 2.21
N ALA A 30 -9.23 -12.04 2.35
CA ALA A 30 -8.01 -12.67 1.86
C ALA A 30 -7.00 -12.82 2.99
N VAL A 31 -6.16 -13.85 2.91
CA VAL A 31 -5.03 -14.03 3.83
C VAL A 31 -4.02 -12.90 3.63
N PRO A 32 -3.60 -12.17 4.69
CA PRO A 32 -2.60 -11.12 4.55
C PRO A 32 -1.29 -11.65 3.97
N ARG A 33 -0.80 -11.00 2.91
CA ARG A 33 0.51 -11.29 2.32
C ARG A 33 1.54 -10.29 2.83
N ARG A 34 2.73 -10.78 3.19
CA ARG A 34 3.84 -9.92 3.63
C ARG A 34 4.52 -9.23 2.44
N LEU A 35 4.81 -7.95 2.62
CA LEU A 35 5.62 -7.14 1.72
C LEU A 35 6.82 -6.58 2.47
N SER A 36 7.92 -6.34 1.77
CA SER A 36 9.13 -5.70 2.29
C SER A 36 9.19 -4.26 1.81
N LEU A 37 9.50 -3.32 2.71
CA LEU A 37 9.74 -1.92 2.35
C LEU A 37 11.03 -1.83 1.53
N ALA A 38 10.92 -1.38 0.30
CA ALA A 38 12.06 -1.19 -0.61
C ALA A 38 12.61 0.23 -0.55
N SER A 39 11.73 1.24 -0.41
CA SER A 39 12.15 2.63 -0.21
C SER A 39 11.02 3.47 0.39
N ILE A 40 11.42 4.55 1.06
CA ILE A 40 10.54 5.61 1.55
C ILE A 40 11.08 6.97 1.07
N LEU A 41 10.19 7.86 0.65
CA LEU A 41 10.47 9.26 0.35
C LEU A 41 9.43 10.12 1.07
N VAL A 42 9.88 11.23 1.65
CA VAL A 42 9.00 12.22 2.27
C VAL A 42 9.25 13.56 1.57
N GLU A 43 8.19 14.14 1.02
CA GLU A 43 8.26 15.39 0.26
C GLU A 43 6.93 16.14 0.43
N ASP A 44 7.00 17.43 0.75
CA ASP A 44 5.85 18.32 0.97
C ASP A 44 4.78 17.76 1.92
N GLY A 45 5.21 17.04 2.95
CA GLY A 45 4.32 16.41 3.94
C GLY A 45 3.66 15.11 3.47
N PHE A 46 3.85 14.71 2.21
CA PHE A 46 3.45 13.39 1.71
C PHE A 46 4.49 12.33 2.07
N THR A 47 4.04 11.10 2.26
CA THR A 47 4.91 9.93 2.38
C THR A 47 4.70 8.99 1.20
N PHE A 48 5.76 8.73 0.44
CA PHE A 48 5.77 7.81 -0.68
C PHE A 48 6.46 6.52 -0.27
N LEU A 49 5.72 5.41 -0.27
CA LEU A 49 6.18 4.10 0.13
C LEU A 49 6.26 3.20 -1.09
N ARG A 50 7.37 2.49 -1.24
CA ARG A 50 7.50 1.43 -2.24
C ARG A 50 7.73 0.11 -1.53
N TYR A 51 6.76 -0.78 -1.63
CA TYR A 51 6.81 -2.14 -1.10
C TYR A 51 7.00 -3.14 -2.23
N ARG A 52 7.75 -4.22 -1.97
CA ARG A 52 7.94 -5.34 -2.90
C ARG A 52 7.50 -6.64 -2.23
N ARG A 53 7.25 -7.67 -3.04
CA ARG A 53 7.13 -9.05 -2.53
C ARG A 53 8.32 -9.35 -1.62
N ALA A 54 8.05 -9.79 -0.39
CA ALA A 54 9.11 -10.32 0.45
C ALA A 54 9.74 -11.52 -0.26
N ALA A 55 11.07 -11.57 -0.34
CA ALA A 55 11.74 -12.81 -0.67
C ALA A 55 11.35 -13.84 0.40
N GLY A 56 10.95 -15.04 -0.05
CA GLY A 56 10.68 -16.16 0.85
C GLY A 56 11.95 -16.62 1.55
#